data_AF-A0A820NDE4-F1
#
_entry.id   AF-A0A820NDE4-F1
#
_cell.length_a   1.000
_cell.length_b   1.000
_cell.length_c   1.000
_cell.angle_alpha   90.00
_cell.angle_beta   90.00
_cell.angle_gamma   90.00
#
_symmetry.space_group_name_H-M   'P 1'
#
loop_
_entity.id
_entity.type
_entity.pdbx_description
1 polymer ?
#
loop_
_entity_poly.entity_id
_entity_poly.type
_entity_poly.pdbx_seq_one_letter_code
_entity_poly.pdbx_strand_id
1 'polypeptide(L)'
;PSHSNSCKFLKPPNILKQMDPEDDNIYMSNLADKYFDRPADPEFDICMADFASKYEILSINKNTKHPKTPIKRLQTLNFAIKKRCNRSAIIRYPYFNRETDRENYFENLLSLYLPIRSRNELKKPYELFYEKGETFDTRQQCIRKVK
;
A
#
# COMPACT_ATOMS: atom_id res chain seq x y z
N PRO A 1 -4.07 -20.18 1.01
CA PRO A 1 -3.33 -19.17 1.77
C PRO A 1 -2.51 -18.26 0.85
N SER A 2 -2.55 -16.99 1.19
CA SER A 2 -1.64 -15.90 0.80
C SER A 2 -1.70 -15.42 -0.64
N HIS A 3 -2.04 -14.14 -0.77
CA HIS A 3 -1.51 -13.19 -1.75
C HIS A 3 0.03 -13.03 -1.68
N SER A 4 0.76 -14.14 -1.55
CA SER A 4 2.20 -14.26 -1.80
C SER A 4 2.57 -13.87 -3.24
N ASN A 5 1.58 -13.61 -4.10
CA ASN A 5 1.74 -13.21 -5.50
C ASN A 5 1.72 -11.70 -5.71
N SER A 6 2.09 -10.86 -4.73
CA SER A 6 2.74 -9.61 -5.13
C SER A 6 3.96 -10.03 -5.94
N CYS A 7 4.09 -9.62 -7.19
CA CYS A 7 5.29 -9.94 -7.96
C CYS A 7 6.50 -9.31 -7.23
N LYS A 8 7.16 -10.10 -6.38
CA LYS A 8 8.33 -9.69 -5.62
C LYS A 8 9.51 -9.91 -6.52
N PHE A 9 10.16 -8.82 -6.89
CA PHE A 9 11.38 -8.89 -7.65
C PHE A 9 12.54 -9.05 -6.67
N LEU A 10 13.51 -9.89 -7.02
CA LEU A 10 14.77 -9.92 -6.30
C LEU A 10 15.49 -8.57 -6.47
N LYS A 11 16.25 -8.19 -5.46
CA LYS A 11 17.19 -7.08 -5.60
C LYS A 11 18.18 -7.37 -6.73
N PRO A 12 18.73 -6.34 -7.39
CA PRO A 12 19.76 -6.52 -8.42
C PRO A 12 20.93 -7.38 -7.91
N PRO A 13 21.55 -8.23 -8.77
CA PRO A 13 22.64 -9.11 -8.35
C PRO A 13 23.81 -8.39 -7.67
N ASN A 14 24.12 -7.17 -8.09
CA ASN A 14 25.18 -6.37 -7.48
C ASN A 14 24.87 -5.98 -6.03
N ILE A 15 23.59 -5.74 -5.71
CA ILE A 15 23.15 -5.43 -4.35
C ILE A 15 23.15 -6.72 -3.51
N LEU A 16 22.61 -7.82 -4.06
CA LEU A 16 22.57 -9.12 -3.35
C LEU A 16 23.97 -9.61 -2.94
N LYS A 17 24.99 -9.44 -3.79
CA LYS A 17 26.38 -9.82 -3.47
C LYS A 17 27.01 -9.00 -2.33
N GLN A 18 26.49 -7.81 -2.06
CA GLN A 18 26.99 -6.91 -1.02
C GLN A 18 26.17 -7.01 0.27
N MET A 19 25.06 -7.73 0.25
CA MET A 19 24.24 -7.97 1.43
C MET A 19 24.93 -8.95 2.37
N ASP A 20 24.61 -8.85 3.65
CA ASP A 20 24.98 -9.83 4.66
C ASP A 20 24.38 -11.19 4.27
N PRO A 21 25.15 -12.29 4.28
CA PRO A 21 24.61 -13.64 4.06
C PRO A 21 23.40 -13.99 4.95
N GLU A 22 23.29 -13.38 6.13
CA GLU A 22 22.18 -13.58 7.07
C GLU A 22 20.99 -12.62 6.85
N ASP A 23 21.04 -11.72 5.87
CA ASP A 23 19.94 -10.77 5.57
C ASP A 23 18.89 -11.40 4.64
N ASP A 24 17.73 -11.72 5.21
CA ASP A 24 16.57 -12.29 4.50
C ASP A 24 15.84 -11.30 3.57
N ASN A 25 16.17 -10.00 3.61
CA ASN A 25 15.51 -8.97 2.83
C ASN A 25 15.97 -8.94 1.36
N ILE A 26 15.89 -10.06 0.66
CA ILE A 26 16.38 -10.21 -0.72
C ILE A 26 15.46 -9.59 -1.78
N TYR A 27 14.26 -9.15 -1.38
CA TYR A 27 13.23 -8.64 -2.28
C TYR A 27 13.24 -7.11 -2.40
N MET A 28 12.77 -6.62 -3.53
CA MET A 28 12.53 -5.19 -3.76
C MET A 28 11.19 -4.75 -3.18
N SER A 29 11.16 -3.53 -2.65
CA SER A 29 9.92 -2.87 -2.23
C SER A 29 8.99 -2.65 -3.42
N ASN A 30 7.75 -3.10 -3.33
CA ASN A 30 6.72 -2.93 -4.34
C ASN A 30 5.87 -1.65 -4.08
N LEU A 31 4.78 -1.47 -4.82
CA LEU A 31 3.86 -0.34 -4.65
C LEU A 31 3.14 -0.36 -3.29
N ALA A 32 2.72 -1.53 -2.82
CA ALA A 32 2.02 -1.68 -1.55
C ALA A 32 2.95 -1.34 -0.37
N ASP A 33 4.21 -1.80 -0.40
CA ASP A 33 5.21 -1.47 0.64
C ASP A 33 5.39 0.05 0.75
N LYS A 34 5.47 0.73 -0.40
CA LYS A 34 5.59 2.20 -0.47
C LYS A 34 4.32 2.93 -0.07
N TYR A 35 3.16 2.33 -0.31
CA TYR A 35 1.88 2.85 0.13
C TYR A 35 1.75 2.75 1.66
N PHE A 36 2.15 1.64 2.28
CA PHE A 36 2.14 1.49 3.73
C PHE A 36 3.15 2.42 4.41
N ASP A 37 4.29 2.68 3.77
CA ASP A 37 5.33 3.59 4.25
C ASP A 37 5.09 5.08 3.91
N ARG A 38 3.88 5.43 3.46
CA ARG A 38 3.50 6.82 3.13
C ARG A 38 3.57 7.73 4.37
N PRO A 39 3.79 9.05 4.21
CA PRO A 39 3.88 9.96 5.36
C PRO A 39 2.63 9.94 6.24
N ALA A 40 2.80 10.25 7.53
CA ALA A 40 1.71 10.29 8.50
C ALA A 40 0.84 11.56 8.41
N ASP A 41 1.06 12.42 7.40
CA ASP A 41 0.22 13.60 7.21
C ASP A 41 -1.21 13.20 6.84
N PRO A 42 -2.24 13.94 7.30
CA PRO A 42 -3.64 13.70 6.94
C PRO A 42 -3.92 13.72 5.43
N GLU A 43 -3.09 14.44 4.65
CA GLU A 43 -3.15 14.44 3.19
C GLU A 43 -2.97 13.02 2.59
N PHE A 44 -2.30 12.13 3.31
CA PHE A 44 -2.02 10.76 2.90
C PHE A 44 -2.96 9.72 3.51
N ASP A 45 -4.05 10.13 4.16
CA ASP A 45 -5.13 9.23 4.58
C ASP A 45 -6.07 8.93 3.40
N ILE A 46 -5.45 8.44 2.33
CA ILE A 46 -6.06 8.08 1.05
C ILE A 46 -5.87 6.59 0.79
N CYS A 47 -6.71 6.03 -0.09
CA CYS A 47 -6.60 4.63 -0.49
C CYS A 47 -5.42 4.38 -1.44
N MET A 48 -5.04 3.11 -1.60
CA MET A 48 -3.91 2.71 -2.44
C MET A 48 -4.12 3.09 -3.91
N ALA A 49 -5.35 2.98 -4.42
CA ALA A 49 -5.69 3.39 -5.77
C ALA A 49 -5.45 4.89 -5.98
N ASP A 50 -5.89 5.74 -5.05
CA ASP A 50 -5.65 7.17 -5.14
C ASP A 50 -4.18 7.53 -5.03
N PHE A 51 -3.46 6.88 -4.12
CA PHE A 51 -2.02 7.07 -3.96
C PHE A 51 -1.26 6.78 -5.26
N ALA A 52 -1.48 5.60 -5.85
CA ALA A 52 -0.81 5.19 -7.09
C ALA A 52 -1.20 6.03 -8.31
N SER A 53 -2.42 6.55 -8.31
CA SER A 53 -2.97 7.38 -9.39
C SER A 53 -2.45 8.81 -9.33
N LYS A 54 -2.51 9.43 -8.15
CA LYS A 54 -2.23 10.86 -7.94
C LYS A 54 -0.76 11.16 -7.67
N TYR A 55 0.01 10.19 -7.18
CA TYR A 55 1.42 10.39 -6.81
C TYR A 55 2.38 9.61 -7.72
N GLU A 56 3.57 10.16 -7.87
CA GLU A 56 4.71 9.55 -8.54
C GLU A 56 5.78 9.23 -7.51
N ILE A 57 6.28 7.99 -7.52
CA ILE A 57 7.36 7.53 -6.66
C ILE A 57 8.70 7.84 -7.32
N LEU A 58 9.58 8.49 -6.57
CA LEU A 58 10.93 8.88 -6.96
C LEU A 58 11.95 8.11 -6.13
N SER A 59 13.04 7.69 -6.77
CA SER A 59 14.25 7.27 -6.04
C SER A 59 14.97 8.52 -5.54
N ILE A 60 15.41 8.52 -4.28
CA ILE A 60 16.09 9.68 -3.65
C ILE A 60 17.35 10.09 -4.42
N ASN A 61 18.02 9.14 -5.09
CA ASN A 61 19.24 9.40 -5.85
C ASN A 61 19.01 10.22 -7.13
N LYS A 62 17.75 10.42 -7.56
CA LYS A 62 17.40 11.25 -8.71
C LYS A 62 17.09 12.66 -8.24
N ASN A 63 18.10 13.53 -8.23
CA ASN A 63 17.92 14.95 -7.93
C ASN A 63 17.15 15.65 -9.07
N THR A 64 15.86 15.92 -8.87
CA THR A 64 15.12 16.85 -9.72
C THR A 64 15.44 18.28 -9.29
N LYS A 65 16.25 18.98 -10.08
CA LYS A 65 16.47 20.42 -9.92
C LYS A 65 15.14 21.14 -10.16
N HIS A 66 14.58 21.79 -9.13
CA HIS A 66 13.31 22.52 -9.14
C HIS A 66 12.05 21.67 -9.42
N PRO A 67 11.53 20.94 -8.42
CA PRO A 67 10.30 20.18 -8.58
C PRO A 67 9.06 21.09 -8.65
N LYS A 68 8.13 20.79 -9.57
CA LYS A 68 6.86 21.52 -9.73
C LYS A 68 5.88 21.33 -8.57
N THR A 69 6.01 20.23 -7.85
CA THR A 69 5.17 19.85 -6.68
C THR A 69 6.08 19.47 -5.52
N PRO A 70 5.63 19.67 -4.26
CA PRO A 70 6.44 19.34 -3.10
C PRO A 70 6.79 17.86 -3.10
N ILE A 71 8.06 17.57 -2.80
CA ILE A 71 8.56 16.20 -2.65
C ILE A 71 8.49 15.86 -1.16
N LYS A 72 7.81 14.77 -0.82
CA LYS A 72 7.76 14.24 0.55
C LYS A 72 8.45 12.88 0.59
N ARG A 73 9.26 12.63 1.61
CA ARG A 73 9.96 11.34 1.79
C ARG A 73 9.01 10.30 2.37
N LEU A 74 9.19 9.04 2.01
CA LEU A 74 8.56 7.95 2.74
C LEU A 74 9.22 7.80 4.12
N GLN A 75 8.54 7.11 5.03
CA GLN A 75 8.95 7.09 6.44
C GLN A 75 10.23 6.29 6.67
N THR A 76 10.30 5.08 6.10
CA THR A 76 11.37 4.11 6.35
C THR A 76 12.14 3.78 5.08
N LEU A 77 11.45 3.71 3.95
CA LEU A 77 12.02 3.35 2.66
C LEU A 77 12.76 4.54 2.05
N ASN A 78 13.86 4.25 1.35
CA ASN A 78 14.65 5.25 0.62
C ASN A 78 14.00 5.70 -0.71
N PHE A 79 12.73 6.10 -0.64
CA PHE A 79 11.97 6.68 -1.73
C PHE A 79 11.31 7.99 -1.30
N ALA A 80 10.93 8.78 -2.29
CA ALA A 80 10.12 9.97 -2.09
C ALA A 80 8.93 9.95 -3.03
N ILE A 81 7.93 10.76 -2.74
CA ILE A 81 6.71 10.91 -3.54
C ILE A 81 6.51 12.38 -3.88
N LYS A 82 5.93 12.62 -5.04
CA LYS A 82 5.40 13.93 -5.43
C LYS A 82 4.05 13.77 -6.09
N LYS A 83 3.22 14.80 -6.00
CA LYS A 83 1.93 14.83 -6.70
C LYS A 83 2.16 14.96 -8.21
N ARG A 84 1.44 14.19 -9.03
CA ARG A 84 1.46 14.31 -10.49
C ARG A 84 0.81 15.64 -10.90
N CYS A 85 1.46 16.38 -11.80
CA CYS A 85 0.98 17.70 -12.20
C CYS A 85 -0.05 17.66 -13.33
N ASN A 86 0.10 16.75 -14.30
CA ASN A 86 -0.66 16.82 -15.55
C ASN A 86 -1.91 15.92 -15.53
N ARG A 87 -1.75 14.66 -15.16
CA ARG A 87 -2.83 13.67 -15.15
C ARG A 87 -2.59 12.57 -14.13
N SER A 88 -3.71 12.07 -13.61
CA SER A 88 -3.77 10.84 -12.84
C SER A 88 -3.32 9.65 -13.68
N ALA A 89 -2.60 8.70 -13.08
CA ALA A 89 -2.15 7.49 -13.75
C ALA A 89 -3.28 6.44 -13.83
N ILE A 90 -3.35 5.72 -14.95
CA ILE A 90 -4.20 4.54 -15.08
C ILE A 90 -3.50 3.39 -14.35
N ILE A 91 -4.19 2.79 -13.39
CA ILE A 91 -3.66 1.69 -12.59
C ILE A 91 -4.15 0.38 -13.17
N ARG A 92 -3.22 -0.56 -13.36
CA ARG A 92 -3.53 -1.96 -13.66
C ARG A 92 -3.41 -2.76 -12.38
N TYR A 93 -4.38 -3.62 -12.14
CA TYR A 93 -4.40 -4.51 -10.99
C TYR A 93 -4.83 -5.91 -11.45
N PRO A 94 -4.42 -6.97 -10.73
CA PRO A 94 -4.82 -8.33 -11.06
C PRO A 94 -6.33 -8.48 -11.01
N TYR A 95 -6.90 -9.09 -12.05
CA TYR A 95 -8.30 -9.43 -12.09
C TYR A 95 -8.52 -10.76 -11.36
N PHE A 96 -9.44 -10.76 -10.39
CA PHE A 96 -9.93 -11.96 -9.74
C PHE A 96 -11.39 -12.14 -10.10
N ASN A 97 -11.84 -13.38 -10.27
CA ASN A 97 -13.23 -13.67 -10.55
C ASN A 97 -14.01 -13.77 -9.23
N ARG A 98 -15.12 -13.03 -9.14
CA ARG A 98 -15.96 -12.97 -7.93
C ARG A 98 -16.58 -14.31 -7.55
N GLU A 99 -16.81 -15.23 -8.48
CA GLU A 99 -17.49 -16.51 -8.18
C GLU A 99 -16.50 -17.61 -7.85
N THR A 100 -15.41 -17.72 -8.63
CA THR A 100 -14.41 -18.78 -8.47
C THR A 100 -13.36 -18.44 -7.41
N ASP A 101 -13.05 -17.15 -7.21
CA ASP A 101 -11.99 -16.69 -6.31
C ASP A 101 -12.48 -15.51 -5.45
N ARG A 102 -13.48 -15.78 -4.62
CA ARG A 102 -14.14 -14.79 -3.76
C ARG A 102 -13.19 -14.08 -2.82
N GLU A 103 -12.32 -14.83 -2.14
CA GLU A 103 -11.43 -14.28 -1.13
C GLU A 103 -10.47 -13.25 -1.75
N ASN A 104 -9.76 -13.63 -2.81
CA ASN A 104 -8.81 -12.72 -3.45
C ASN A 104 -9.52 -11.54 -4.13
N TYR A 105 -10.74 -11.74 -4.65
CA TYR A 105 -11.54 -10.65 -5.22
C TYR A 105 -11.85 -9.56 -4.19
N PHE A 106 -12.42 -9.95 -3.04
CA PHE A 106 -12.79 -8.97 -2.02
C PHE A 106 -11.57 -8.42 -1.28
N GLU A 107 -10.55 -9.23 -0.99
CA GLU A 107 -9.31 -8.73 -0.39
C GLU A 107 -8.63 -7.68 -1.26
N ASN A 108 -8.55 -7.93 -2.58
CA ASN A 108 -7.97 -6.97 -3.52
C ASN A 108 -8.78 -5.67 -3.59
N LEU A 109 -10.11 -5.78 -3.66
CA LEU A 109 -10.99 -4.62 -3.68
C LEU A 109 -10.84 -3.77 -2.41
N LEU A 110 -10.87 -4.40 -1.24
CA LEU A 110 -10.72 -3.71 0.04
C LEU A 110 -9.34 -3.08 0.18
N SER A 111 -8.28 -3.79 -0.21
CA SER A 111 -6.90 -3.28 -0.20
C SER A 111 -6.71 -2.05 -1.10
N LEU A 112 -7.44 -1.97 -2.22
CA LEU A 112 -7.35 -0.86 -3.17
C LEU A 112 -8.05 0.40 -2.69
N TYR A 113 -9.23 0.25 -2.07
CA TYR A 113 -10.15 1.36 -1.81
C TYR A 113 -10.29 1.78 -0.35
N LEU A 114 -9.70 1.05 0.60
CA LEU A 114 -9.62 1.48 2.00
C LEU A 114 -8.31 2.21 2.30
N PRO A 115 -8.32 3.27 3.13
CA PRO A 115 -7.14 4.02 3.53
C PRO A 115 -6.32 3.31 4.63
N ILE A 116 -6.01 2.03 4.47
CA ILE A 116 -5.32 1.21 5.48
C ILE A 116 -3.82 1.52 5.57
N ARG A 117 -3.24 1.46 6.77
CA ARG A 117 -1.79 1.65 7.02
C ARG A 117 -1.05 0.31 7.15
N SER A 118 -1.77 -0.75 7.45
CA SER A 118 -1.27 -2.11 7.51
C SER A 118 -2.33 -3.09 7.02
N ARG A 119 -1.89 -4.24 6.48
CA ARG A 119 -2.82 -5.29 6.06
C ARG A 119 -3.60 -5.90 7.23
N ASN A 120 -3.05 -5.86 8.43
CA ASN A 120 -3.71 -6.36 9.65
C ASN A 120 -4.97 -5.54 9.99
N GLU A 121 -5.04 -4.27 9.59
CA GLU A 121 -6.26 -3.46 9.76
C GLU A 121 -7.44 -4.01 8.97
N LEU A 122 -7.21 -4.80 7.91
CA LEU A 122 -8.29 -5.42 7.18
C LEU A 122 -9.02 -6.50 8.00
N LYS A 123 -8.30 -7.14 8.94
CA LYS A 123 -8.84 -8.21 9.80
C LYS A 123 -9.59 -7.67 11.01
N LYS A 124 -9.14 -6.54 11.56
CA LYS A 124 -9.68 -5.96 12.81
C LYS A 124 -11.21 -5.82 12.84
N PRO A 125 -11.89 -5.34 11.77
CA PRO A 125 -13.36 -5.20 11.78
C PRO A 125 -14.09 -6.55 11.90
N TYR A 126 -13.51 -7.62 11.36
CA TYR A 126 -14.10 -8.95 11.38
C TYR A 126 -13.90 -9.61 12.75
N GLU A 127 -12.68 -9.56 13.31
CA GLU A 127 -12.39 -10.11 14.64
C GLU A 127 -13.28 -9.48 15.73
N LEU A 128 -13.45 -8.15 15.71
CA LEU A 128 -14.35 -7.45 16.64
C LEU A 128 -15.82 -7.89 16.53
N PHE A 129 -16.28 -8.23 15.33
CA PHE A 129 -17.64 -8.72 15.12
C PHE A 129 -17.86 -10.08 15.77
N TYR A 130 -16.93 -11.03 15.58
CA TYR A 130 -17.08 -12.38 16.13
C TYR A 130 -16.79 -12.45 17.64
N GLU A 131 -15.85 -11.65 18.14
CA GLU A 131 -15.51 -11.65 19.57
C GLU A 131 -16.47 -10.83 20.42
N LYS A 132 -16.92 -9.67 19.91
CA LYS A 132 -17.61 -8.66 20.72
C LYS A 132 -19.00 -8.27 20.19
N GLY A 133 -19.40 -8.76 19.01
CA GLY A 133 -20.63 -8.31 18.36
C GLY A 133 -20.55 -6.84 17.95
N GLU A 134 -19.36 -6.34 17.60
CA GLU A 134 -19.13 -4.95 17.22
C GLU A 134 -18.83 -4.82 15.72
N THR A 135 -19.39 -3.82 15.05
CA THR A 135 -19.17 -3.52 13.64
C THR A 135 -18.45 -2.18 13.47
N PHE A 136 -17.57 -2.09 12.48
CA PHE A 136 -16.88 -0.85 12.14
C PHE A 136 -17.71 -0.04 11.13
N ASP A 137 -18.13 1.17 11.50
CA ASP A 137 -18.74 2.12 10.58
C ASP A 137 -17.66 2.75 9.70
N THR A 138 -17.61 2.35 8.44
CA THR A 138 -16.65 2.85 7.45
C THR A 138 -16.85 4.32 7.09
N ARG A 139 -18.04 4.90 7.31
CA ARG A 139 -18.32 6.31 7.02
C ARG A 139 -17.83 7.24 8.12
N GLN A 140 -17.89 6.78 9.37
CA GLN A 140 -17.47 7.54 10.54
C GLN A 140 -16.13 7.10 11.11
N GLN A 141 -15.53 6.05 10.54
CA GLN A 141 -14.30 5.42 11.00
C GLN A 141 -14.35 5.09 12.51
N CYS A 142 -15.49 4.57 13.00
CA CYS A 142 -15.73 4.30 14.41
C CYS A 142 -16.36 2.91 14.65
N ILE A 143 -16.17 2.34 15.84
CA ILE A 143 -16.73 1.03 16.22
C ILE A 143 -18.12 1.24 16.82
N ARG A 144 -19.08 0.38 16.46
CA ARG A 144 -20.46 0.38 16.97
C ARG A 144 -20.88 -1.02 17.39
N LYS A 145 -21.70 -1.12 18.44
CA LYS A 145 -22.34 -2.39 18.80
C LYS A 145 -23.42 -2.76 17.79
N VAL A 146 -23.46 -4.03 17.41
CA VAL A 146 -24.56 -4.61 16.65
C VAL A 146 -25.77 -4.66 17.59
N LYS A 147 -26.89 -4.08 17.16
CA LYS A 147 -28.17 -4.16 17.87
C LYS A 147 -28.81 -5.52 17.68
#